data_AF-A0A7J2HPJ8-F1
#
_entry.id   AF-A0A7J2HPJ8-F1
#
_cell.length_a   1.000
_cell.length_b   1.000
_cell.length_c   1.000
_cell.angle_alpha   90.00
_cell.angle_beta   90.00
_cell.angle_gamma   90.00
#
_symmetry.space_group_name_H-M   'P 1'
#
loop_
_entity.id
_entity.type
_entity.pdbx_description
1 polymer ?
#
loop_
_entity_poly.entity_id
_entity_poly.type
_entity_poly.pdbx_seq_one_letter_code
_entity_poly.pdbx_strand_id
1 'polypeptide(L)'
;VAEYMVRKGYRRKIAEEIAEESGRKTHLLARIIAEEEYGIREEKLEEPAKAGIYTGVSYAVGALVPLIPYIINLPIGISIALSLVLAGLALAVTGFIIAISANLPIRRKIAEMILAGLGSAGTTFAIGRLASIILGVEVS
;
A
#
# COMPACT_ATOMS: atom_id res chain seq x y z
N VAL A 1 -14.68 -28.99 -11.06
CA VAL A 1 -15.59 -28.16 -10.22
C VAL A 1 -16.25 -28.95 -9.08
N ALA A 2 -16.96 -30.05 -9.35
CA ALA A 2 -17.62 -30.84 -8.28
C ALA A 2 -16.65 -31.37 -7.21
N GLU A 3 -15.56 -32.02 -7.62
CA GLU A 3 -14.54 -32.49 -6.66
C GLU A 3 -13.92 -31.36 -5.83
N TYR A 4 -13.77 -30.18 -6.44
CA TYR A 4 -13.27 -29.00 -5.74
C TYR A 4 -14.24 -28.54 -4.64
N MET A 5 -15.53 -28.48 -4.93
CA MET A 5 -16.53 -28.14 -3.91
C MET A 5 -16.56 -29.19 -2.78
N VAL A 6 -16.36 -30.48 -3.08
CA VAL A 6 -16.18 -31.49 -2.04
C VAL A 6 -14.95 -31.24 -1.18
N ARG A 7 -13.80 -30.86 -1.78
CA ARG A 7 -12.58 -30.48 -1.04
C ARG A 7 -12.78 -29.25 -0.15
N LYS A 8 -13.66 -28.32 -0.55
CA LYS A 8 -14.09 -27.15 0.26
C LYS A 8 -15.03 -27.51 1.41
N GLY A 9 -15.47 -28.77 1.53
CA GLY A 9 -16.34 -29.25 2.61
C GLY A 9 -17.82 -29.34 2.24
N TYR A 10 -18.19 -29.12 0.97
CA TYR A 10 -19.58 -29.30 0.52
C TYR A 10 -19.92 -30.79 0.40
N ARG A 11 -21.18 -31.14 0.72
CA ARG A 11 -21.70 -32.51 0.49
C ARG A 11 -21.66 -32.83 -1.00
N ARG A 12 -21.32 -34.09 -1.35
CA ARG A 12 -21.13 -34.54 -2.74
C ARG A 12 -22.32 -34.23 -3.65
N LYS A 13 -23.53 -34.45 -3.16
CA LYS A 13 -24.77 -34.12 -3.86
C LYS A 13 -24.90 -32.62 -4.21
N ILE A 14 -24.55 -31.74 -3.28
CA ILE A 14 -24.59 -30.28 -3.48
C ILE A 14 -23.45 -29.82 -4.41
N ALA A 15 -22.29 -30.44 -4.29
CA ALA A 15 -21.15 -30.16 -5.15
C ALA A 15 -21.39 -30.52 -6.63
N GLU A 16 -22.09 -31.63 -6.88
CA GLU A 16 -22.52 -32.04 -8.22
C GLU A 16 -23.56 -31.09 -8.80
N GLU A 17 -24.56 -30.70 -8.00
CA GLU A 17 -25.61 -29.75 -8.39
C GLU A 17 -25.01 -28.38 -8.75
N ILE A 18 -24.08 -27.86 -7.93
CA ILE A 18 -23.36 -26.60 -8.22
C ILE A 18 -22.56 -26.71 -9.51
N ALA A 19 -21.88 -27.85 -9.75
CA ALA A 19 -21.09 -28.04 -10.96
C ALA A 19 -21.96 -28.12 -12.21
N GLU A 20 -23.11 -28.78 -12.12
CA GLU A 20 -24.07 -28.93 -13.23
C GLU A 20 -24.73 -27.58 -13.56
N GLU A 21 -25.17 -26.84 -12.54
CA GLU A 21 -25.78 -25.53 -12.72
C GLU A 21 -24.78 -24.46 -13.18
N SER A 22 -23.53 -24.53 -12.70
CA SER A 22 -22.42 -23.70 -13.22
C SER A 22 -22.08 -24.06 -14.66
N GLY A 23 -22.13 -25.35 -15.01
CA GLY A 23 -21.89 -25.84 -16.38
C GLY A 23 -22.88 -25.30 -17.41
N ARG A 24 -24.11 -24.98 -16.98
CA ARG A 24 -25.12 -24.32 -17.84
C ARG A 24 -24.80 -22.86 -18.14
N LYS A 25 -23.93 -22.23 -17.35
CA LYS A 25 -23.51 -20.83 -17.51
C LYS A 25 -22.02 -20.77 -17.79
N THR A 26 -21.65 -20.77 -19.07
CA THR A 26 -20.25 -20.74 -19.54
C THR A 26 -19.37 -19.72 -18.80
N HIS A 27 -19.90 -18.53 -18.48
CA HIS A 27 -19.17 -17.50 -17.74
C HIS A 27 -18.89 -17.87 -16.27
N LEU A 28 -19.83 -18.51 -15.56
CA LEU A 28 -19.61 -18.96 -14.18
C LEU A 28 -18.66 -20.14 -14.14
N LEU A 29 -18.79 -21.08 -15.08
CA LEU A 29 -17.88 -22.22 -15.19
C LEU A 29 -16.45 -21.74 -15.48
N ALA A 30 -16.29 -20.83 -16.44
CA ALA A 30 -14.99 -20.25 -16.77
C ALA A 30 -14.39 -19.49 -15.58
N ARG A 31 -15.20 -18.72 -14.84
CA ARG A 31 -14.73 -18.01 -13.65
C ARG A 31 -14.28 -18.97 -12.54
N ILE A 32 -15.05 -20.02 -12.26
CA ILE A 32 -14.69 -21.01 -11.22
C ILE A 32 -13.41 -21.76 -11.62
N ILE A 33 -13.23 -22.10 -12.89
CA ILE A 33 -12.02 -22.75 -13.39
C ILE A 33 -10.83 -21.79 -13.35
N ALA A 34 -11.01 -20.53 -13.78
CA ALA A 34 -9.94 -19.52 -13.75
C ALA A 34 -9.49 -19.18 -12.32
N GLU A 35 -10.42 -19.03 -11.39
CA GLU A 35 -10.11 -18.80 -9.97
C GLU A 35 -9.41 -20.01 -9.33
N GLU A 36 -9.73 -21.23 -9.76
CA GLU A 36 -9.26 -22.46 -9.11
C GLU A 36 -7.97 -23.05 -9.71
N GLU A 37 -7.91 -23.15 -11.03
CA GLU A 37 -6.79 -23.79 -11.73
C GLU A 37 -5.64 -22.81 -11.95
N TYR A 38 -5.96 -21.53 -12.14
CA TYR A 38 -4.98 -20.48 -12.43
C TYR A 38 -4.84 -19.45 -11.29
N GLY A 39 -5.67 -19.52 -10.25
CA GLY A 39 -5.67 -18.54 -9.16
C GLY A 39 -6.08 -17.14 -9.60
N ILE A 40 -6.65 -16.98 -10.80
CA ILE A 40 -7.00 -15.70 -11.39
C ILE A 40 -8.33 -15.26 -10.81
N ARG A 41 -8.30 -14.35 -9.83
CA ARG A 41 -9.50 -13.62 -9.43
C ARG A 41 -9.71 -12.49 -10.41
N GLU A 42 -10.95 -12.31 -10.87
CA GLU A 42 -11.36 -11.05 -11.47
C GLU A 42 -11.15 -9.94 -10.44
N GLU A 43 -10.05 -9.21 -10.59
CA GLU A 43 -9.87 -7.96 -9.89
C GLU A 43 -10.93 -7.02 -10.46
N LYS A 44 -11.79 -6.46 -9.60
CA LYS A 44 -12.62 -5.34 -10.01
C LYS A 44 -11.65 -4.22 -10.38
N LEU A 45 -11.37 -4.07 -11.67
CA LEU A 45 -10.59 -2.97 -12.19
C LEU A 45 -11.33 -1.68 -11.80
N GLU A 46 -10.88 -1.05 -10.72
CA GLU A 46 -11.30 0.31 -10.42
C GLU A 46 -10.92 1.19 -11.61
N GLU A 47 -11.75 2.20 -11.91
CA GLU A 47 -11.43 3.13 -12.99
C GLU A 47 -10.04 3.75 -12.72
N PRO A 48 -9.06 3.58 -13.62
CA PRO A 48 -7.67 3.95 -13.34
C PRO A 48 -7.50 5.44 -13.08
N ALA A 49 -8.33 6.28 -13.72
CA ALA A 49 -8.37 7.72 -13.48
C ALA A 49 -8.80 8.04 -12.04
N LYS A 50 -9.81 7.35 -11.51
CA LYS A 50 -10.26 7.54 -10.13
C LYS A 50 -9.17 7.11 -9.15
N ALA A 51 -8.60 5.92 -9.34
CA ALA A 51 -7.51 5.42 -8.49
C ALA A 51 -6.30 6.38 -8.46
N GLY A 52 -5.93 6.94 -9.61
CA GLY A 52 -4.88 7.95 -9.73
C GLY A 52 -5.18 9.23 -8.95
N ILE A 53 -6.39 9.77 -9.08
CA ILE A 53 -6.82 10.98 -8.34
C ILE A 53 -6.81 10.73 -6.83
N TYR A 54 -7.39 9.62 -6.37
CA TYR A 54 -7.40 9.28 -4.94
C TYR A 54 -6.00 9.16 -4.36
N THR A 55 -5.10 8.48 -5.08
CA THR A 55 -3.70 8.31 -4.65
C THR A 55 -2.95 9.65 -4.65
N GLY A 56 -3.11 10.45 -5.70
CA GLY A 56 -2.46 11.75 -5.82
C GLY A 56 -2.87 12.73 -4.72
N VAL A 57 -4.18 12.84 -4.45
CA VAL A 57 -4.69 13.69 -3.37
C VAL A 57 -4.21 13.20 -2.01
N SER A 58 -4.22 11.88 -1.79
CA SER A 58 -3.73 11.29 -0.53
C SER A 58 -2.25 11.59 -0.29
N TYR A 59 -1.41 11.52 -1.34
CA TYR A 59 0.00 11.91 -1.22
C TYR A 59 0.20 13.39 -0.99
N ALA A 60 -0.54 14.25 -1.69
CA ALA A 60 -0.46 15.70 -1.49
C ALA A 60 -0.79 16.07 -0.04
N VAL A 61 -1.89 15.54 0.50
CA VAL A 61 -2.31 15.78 1.89
C VAL A 61 -1.31 15.18 2.88
N GLY A 62 -0.84 13.95 2.65
CA GLY A 62 0.14 13.31 3.51
C GLY A 62 1.48 14.05 3.57
N ALA A 63 1.92 14.61 2.46
CA ALA A 63 3.17 15.39 2.38
C ALA A 63 3.09 16.70 3.19
N LEU A 64 1.92 17.30 3.35
CA LEU A 64 1.77 18.54 4.11
C LEU A 64 2.16 18.39 5.58
N VAL A 65 1.95 17.21 6.18
CA VAL A 65 2.18 16.96 7.61
C VAL A 65 3.62 17.29 8.04
N PRO A 66 4.67 16.71 7.43
CA PRO A 66 6.05 17.07 7.74
C PRO A 66 6.46 18.47 7.27
N LEU A 67 5.69 19.11 6.39
CA LEU A 67 5.92 20.48 5.91
C LEU A 67 5.39 21.55 6.88
N ILE A 68 4.51 21.19 7.83
CA ILE A 68 3.92 22.12 8.79
C ILE A 68 4.96 23.02 9.46
N PRO A 69 6.07 22.51 10.05
CA PRO A 69 7.02 23.35 10.78
C PRO A 69 7.67 24.45 9.92
N TYR A 70 7.83 24.16 8.62
CA TYR A 70 8.37 25.10 7.65
C TYR A 70 7.33 26.15 7.25
N ILE A 71 6.05 25.76 7.10
CA ILE A 71 4.96 26.69 6.77
C ILE A 71 4.77 27.74 7.88
N ILE A 72 4.92 27.34 9.14
CA ILE A 72 4.80 28.25 10.29
C ILE A 72 6.11 28.98 10.63
N ASN A 73 7.12 28.94 9.74
CA ASN A 73 8.40 29.66 9.85
C ASN A 73 9.15 29.44 11.17
N LEU A 74 9.20 28.20 11.68
CA LEU A 74 10.07 27.89 12.83
C LEU A 74 11.56 27.99 12.44
N PRO A 75 12.44 28.22 13.44
CA PRO A 75 13.89 28.14 13.24
C PRO A 75 14.29 26.81 12.59
N ILE A 76 15.17 26.87 11.58
CA ILE A 76 15.49 25.73 10.70
C ILE A 76 15.88 24.46 11.46
N GLY A 77 16.67 24.59 12.53
CA GLY A 77 17.11 23.45 13.35
C GLY A 77 15.95 22.75 14.06
N ILE A 78 14.97 23.52 14.54
CA ILE A 78 13.76 22.97 15.20
C ILE A 78 12.82 22.38 14.14
N SER A 79 12.69 23.06 12.99
CA SER A 79 11.84 22.62 11.88
C SER A 79 12.25 21.26 11.34
N ILE A 80 13.56 21.00 11.18
CA ILE A 80 14.06 19.69 10.73
C ILE A 80 13.67 18.59 11.72
N ALA A 81 13.95 18.78 13.01
CA ALA A 81 13.65 17.79 14.04
C ALA A 81 12.15 17.50 14.12
N LEU A 82 11.32 18.56 14.14
CA LEU A 82 9.87 18.42 14.22
C LEU A 82 9.29 17.79 12.95
N SER A 83 9.84 18.12 11.77
CA SER A 83 9.45 17.51 10.50
C SER A 83 9.71 16.01 10.47
N LEU A 84 10.88 15.56 10.95
CA LEU A 84 11.20 14.14 11.05
C LEU A 84 10.27 13.39 12.02
N VAL A 85 9.94 14.00 13.17
CA VAL A 85 8.99 13.43 14.14
C VAL A 85 7.59 13.32 13.52
N LEU A 86 7.11 14.38 12.88
CA LEU A 86 5.81 14.40 12.21
C LEU A 86 5.73 13.39 11.06
N ALA A 87 6.80 13.28 10.25
CA ALA A 87 6.91 12.25 9.23
C ALA A 87 6.86 10.84 9.83
N GLY A 88 7.62 10.59 10.90
CA GLY A 88 7.62 9.31 11.61
C GLY A 88 6.25 8.94 12.16
N LEU A 89 5.54 9.91 12.75
CA LEU A 89 4.17 9.73 13.24
C LEU A 89 3.18 9.43 12.10
N ALA A 90 3.27 10.19 11.00
CA ALA A 90 2.43 9.94 9.82
C ALA A 90 2.67 8.52 9.26
N LEU A 91 3.93 8.12 9.11
CA LEU A 91 4.31 6.76 8.68
C LEU A 91 3.83 5.68 9.65
N ALA A 92 3.85 5.95 10.95
CA ALA A 92 3.33 5.03 11.96
C ALA A 92 1.81 4.84 11.82
N VAL A 93 1.07 5.92 11.63
CA VAL A 93 -0.40 5.88 11.43
C VAL A 93 -0.73 5.14 10.13
N THR A 94 -0.06 5.46 9.03
CA THR A 94 -0.27 4.77 7.75
C THR A 94 0.10 3.28 7.85
N GLY A 95 1.23 2.95 8.49
CA GLY A 95 1.65 1.58 8.72
C GLY A 95 0.67 0.80 9.59
N PHE A 96 0.06 1.43 10.59
CA PHE A 96 -1.01 0.87 11.41
C PHE A 96 -2.26 0.55 10.59
N ILE A 97 -2.72 1.50 9.78
CA ILE A 97 -3.89 1.32 8.89
C ILE A 97 -3.64 0.14 7.94
N ILE A 98 -2.49 0.14 7.26
CA ILE A 98 -2.12 -0.95 6.35
C ILE A 98 -2.07 -2.29 7.08
N ALA A 99 -1.51 -2.34 8.29
CA ALA A 99 -1.40 -3.58 9.04
C ALA A 99 -2.78 -4.17 9.41
N ILE A 100 -3.73 -3.32 9.80
CA ILE A 100 -5.09 -3.77 10.10
C ILE A 100 -5.81 -4.22 8.83
N SER A 101 -5.75 -3.42 7.76
CA SER A 101 -6.41 -3.73 6.49
C SER A 101 -5.90 -5.02 5.85
N ALA A 102 -4.61 -5.32 6.01
CA ALA A 102 -3.96 -6.50 5.43
C ALA A 102 -3.74 -7.66 6.43
N ASN A 103 -4.25 -7.55 7.66
CA ASN A 103 -4.07 -8.53 8.75
C ASN A 103 -2.59 -8.90 9.00
N LEU A 104 -1.70 -7.90 8.99
CA LEU A 104 -0.27 -8.04 9.20
C LEU A 104 0.14 -7.72 10.65
N PRO A 105 1.31 -8.19 11.12
CA PRO A 105 1.82 -7.81 12.44
C PRO A 105 2.07 -6.30 12.55
N ILE A 106 1.22 -5.60 13.31
CA ILE A 106 1.19 -4.14 13.43
C ILE A 106 2.56 -3.52 13.72
N ARG A 107 3.23 -4.00 14.78
CA ARG A 107 4.54 -3.45 15.20
C ARG A 107 5.60 -3.58 14.11
N ARG A 108 5.61 -4.71 13.40
CA ARG A 108 6.56 -4.96 12.31
C ARG A 108 6.30 -4.01 11.15
N LYS A 109 5.05 -3.84 10.75
CA LYS A 109 4.71 -2.98 9.61
C LYS A 109 4.97 -1.51 9.90
N ILE A 110 4.65 -1.04 11.12
CA ILE A 110 4.97 0.33 11.56
C ILE A 110 6.49 0.55 11.51
N ALA A 111 7.28 -0.35 12.10
CA ALA A 111 8.73 -0.23 12.10
C ALA A 111 9.31 -0.24 10.67
N GLU A 112 8.82 -1.13 9.80
CA GLU A 112 9.19 -1.17 8.39
C GLU A 112 8.92 0.17 7.68
N MET A 113 7.73 0.75 7.87
CA MET A 113 7.39 2.03 7.23
C MET A 113 8.24 3.19 7.73
N ILE A 114 8.48 3.27 9.05
CA ILE A 114 9.33 4.32 9.63
C ILE A 114 10.77 4.17 9.13
N LEU A 115 11.34 2.96 9.19
CA LEU A 115 12.73 2.72 8.77
C LEU A 115 12.91 2.95 7.27
N ALA A 116 12.00 2.48 6.42
CA ALA A 116 12.06 2.70 4.98
C ALA A 116 11.88 4.19 4.64
N GLY A 117 10.92 4.87 5.26
CA GLY A 117 10.63 6.28 5.00
C GLY A 117 11.76 7.21 5.46
N LEU A 118 12.17 7.11 6.73
CA LEU A 118 13.25 7.92 7.28
C LEU A 118 14.62 7.53 6.68
N GLY A 119 14.83 6.24 6.37
CA GLY A 119 16.03 5.77 5.68
C GLY A 119 16.14 6.33 4.27
N SER A 120 15.03 6.40 3.53
CA SER A 120 14.97 7.04 2.21
C SER A 120 15.26 8.54 2.31
N ALA A 121 14.68 9.23 3.30
CA ALA A 121 14.96 10.65 3.54
C ALA A 121 16.44 10.91 3.83
N GLY A 122 17.07 10.10 4.69
CA GLY A 122 18.50 10.18 4.99
C GLY A 122 19.38 9.89 3.76
N THR A 123 19.00 8.89 2.96
CA THR A 123 19.70 8.56 1.71
C THR A 123 19.63 9.71 0.71
N THR A 124 18.44 10.30 0.54
CA THR A 124 18.21 11.43 -0.36
C THR A 124 18.99 12.67 0.08
N PHE A 125 19.04 12.94 1.39
CA PHE A 125 19.85 14.02 1.96
C PHE A 125 21.34 13.80 1.67
N ALA A 126 21.86 12.58 1.86
CA ALA A 126 23.25 12.25 1.58
C ALA A 126 23.59 12.45 0.09
N ILE A 127 22.74 11.97 -0.82
CA ILE A 127 22.90 12.18 -2.26
C ILE A 127 22.89 13.68 -2.60
N GLY A 128 21.92 14.43 -2.06
CA GLY A 128 21.84 15.88 -2.28
C GLY A 128 23.08 16.61 -1.76
N ARG A 129 23.63 16.19 -0.61
CA ARG A 129 24.85 16.77 -0.04
C ARG A 129 26.08 16.46 -0.91
N LEU A 130 26.22 15.22 -1.38
CA LEU A 130 27.30 14.83 -2.29
C LEU A 130 27.23 15.62 -3.60
N ALA A 131 26.04 15.76 -4.18
CA ALA A 131 25.83 16.55 -5.38
C ALA A 131 26.20 18.04 -5.16
N SER A 132 25.79 18.64 -4.04
CA SER A 132 26.14 20.01 -3.68
C SER A 132 27.66 20.22 -3.61
N ILE A 133 28.39 19.27 -3.02
CA ILE A 133 29.86 19.32 -2.93
C ILE A 133 30.50 19.21 -4.33
N ILE A 134 30.04 18.26 -5.16
CA ILE A 134 30.60 18.02 -6.49
C ILE A 134 30.36 19.21 -7.43
N LEU A 135 29.18 19.82 -7.35
CA LEU A 135 28.77 20.94 -8.20
C LEU A 135 29.29 22.29 -7.69
N GLY A 136 29.96 22.34 -6.53
CA GLY A 136 30.48 23.57 -5.95
C GLY A 136 29.39 24.55 -5.49
N VAL A 137 28.17 24.04 -5.23
CA VAL A 137 27.07 24.86 -4.71
C VAL A 137 27.18 24.85 -3.19
N GLU A 138 27.83 25.87 -2.63
CA GLU A 138 27.83 26.12 -1.19
C GLU A 138 26.42 26.53 -0.75
N VAL A 139 25.72 25.61 -0.11
CA VAL A 139 24.48 25.91 0.59
C VAL A 139 24.88 26.51 1.94
N SER A 140 24.95 27.85 2.00
CA SER A 140 25.07 28.62 3.24
C SER A 140 23.77 28.58 4.05
#